data_AF-A0A535KVP4-F1
#
_entry.id   AF-A0A535KVP4-F1
#
_cell.length_a   1.000
_cell.length_b   1.000
_cell.length_c   1.000
_cell.angle_alpha   90.00
_cell.angle_beta   90.00
_cell.angle_gamma   90.00
#
_symmetry.space_group_name_H-M   'P 1'
#
loop_
_entity.id
_entity.type
_entity.pdbx_description
1 polymer ?
#
loop_
_entity_poly.entity_id
_entity_poly.type
_entity_poly.pdbx_seq_one_letter_code
_entity_poly.pdbx_strand_id
1 'polypeptide(L)'
;MQSSWDFERLSEACNKAGCILCRLTGETTRRYLETWKDEMFTDFNERAKLRSSRGFCNTHTWQLVQMGASLPLAQAYRDIITDEIEQLEKDGGRRRQRWFHPKNGEELSPCPACQQSNEALTRFVFSLRQFLPDSSFYTLFLSSHGLCLQHFHLSCTLKPLAASETWLPLLRQAQLAIMQRLEAQLSELIRKHDYRYKDEKRGAEMTSWQRAAGLVSGEEGSIT
;
A
#
# COMPACT_ATOMS: atom_id res chain seq x y z
N MET A 1 -10.62 8.36 -20.70
CA MET A 1 -10.93 7.02 -20.15
C MET A 1 -10.28 6.79 -18.79
N GLN A 2 -8.96 6.94 -18.64
CA GLN A 2 -8.26 6.69 -17.36
C GLN A 2 -8.77 7.53 -16.17
N SER A 3 -9.08 8.82 -16.38
CA SER A 3 -9.61 9.70 -15.33
C SER A 3 -10.99 9.27 -14.79
N SER A 4 -11.85 8.70 -15.64
CA SER A 4 -13.19 8.23 -15.22
C SER A 4 -13.09 7.05 -14.27
N TRP A 5 -12.20 6.09 -14.58
CA TRP A 5 -12.00 4.90 -13.75
C TRP A 5 -11.37 5.25 -12.39
N ASP A 6 -10.41 6.17 -12.36
CA ASP A 6 -9.79 6.61 -11.10
C ASP A 6 -10.80 7.32 -10.19
N PHE A 7 -11.69 8.14 -10.77
CA PHE A 7 -12.77 8.81 -10.03
C PHE A 7 -13.72 7.79 -9.37
N GLU A 8 -14.18 6.80 -10.13
CA GLU A 8 -15.04 5.73 -9.62
C GLU A 8 -14.37 4.97 -8.47
N ARG A 9 -13.11 4.54 -8.66
CA ARG A 9 -12.36 3.77 -7.66
C ARG A 9 -12.12 4.56 -6.37
N LEU A 10 -11.78 5.85 -6.48
CA LEU A 10 -11.62 6.72 -5.31
C LEU A 10 -12.96 6.95 -4.60
N SER A 11 -14.04 7.15 -5.35
CA SER A 11 -15.39 7.33 -4.80
C SER A 11 -15.90 6.07 -4.08
N GLU A 12 -15.68 4.89 -4.66
CA GLU A 12 -15.96 3.60 -4.01
C GLU A 12 -15.17 3.44 -2.72
N ALA A 13 -13.88 3.78 -2.73
CA ALA A 13 -13.02 3.67 -1.57
C ALA A 13 -13.42 4.63 -0.43
N CYS A 14 -13.97 5.81 -0.75
CA CYS A 14 -14.51 6.74 0.27
C CYS A 14 -15.65 6.11 1.10
N ASN A 15 -16.39 5.16 0.51
CA ASN A 15 -17.51 4.47 1.17
C ASN A 15 -17.08 3.22 1.96
N LYS A 16 -15.78 2.96 2.09
CA LYS A 16 -15.24 1.80 2.81
C LYS A 16 -14.49 2.23 4.07
N ALA A 17 -14.30 1.26 4.98
CA ALA A 17 -13.50 1.47 6.18
C ALA A 17 -12.03 1.73 5.83
N GLY A 18 -11.33 2.52 6.64
CA GLY A 18 -9.88 2.68 6.57
C GLY A 18 -9.36 3.67 5.51
N CYS A 19 -8.04 3.73 5.38
CA CYS A 19 -7.38 4.66 4.47
C CYS A 19 -7.67 4.33 3.00
N ILE A 20 -8.15 5.34 2.25
CA ILE A 20 -8.48 5.24 0.82
C ILE A 20 -7.27 4.75 0.01
N LEU A 21 -6.10 5.35 0.21
CA LEU A 21 -4.90 5.00 -0.55
C LEU A 21 -4.33 3.63 -0.17
N CYS A 22 -4.28 3.27 1.13
CA CYS A 22 -3.88 1.92 1.56
C CYS A 22 -4.74 0.84 0.91
N ARG A 23 -6.06 1.07 0.84
CA ARG A 23 -6.99 0.14 0.21
C ARG A 23 -6.70 -0.02 -1.27
N LEU A 24 -6.63 1.08 -2.01
CA LEU A 24 -6.47 1.04 -3.46
C LEU A 24 -5.12 0.46 -3.88
N THR A 25 -4.04 0.75 -3.14
CA THR A 25 -2.72 0.18 -3.39
C THR A 25 -2.68 -1.30 -3.02
N GLY A 26 -3.25 -1.69 -1.88
CA GLY A 26 -3.37 -3.09 -1.46
C GLY A 26 -4.18 -3.93 -2.44
N GLU A 27 -5.32 -3.43 -2.92
CA GLU A 27 -6.13 -4.11 -3.95
C GLU A 27 -5.39 -4.25 -5.27
N THR A 28 -4.64 -3.22 -5.69
CA THR A 28 -3.86 -3.27 -6.93
C THR A 28 -2.71 -4.27 -6.82
N THR A 29 -2.02 -4.27 -5.67
CA THR A 29 -0.95 -5.22 -5.36
C THR A 29 -1.45 -6.65 -5.32
N ARG A 30 -2.56 -6.91 -4.60
CA ARG A 30 -3.19 -8.24 -4.55
C ARG A 30 -3.55 -8.72 -5.95
N ARG A 31 -4.19 -7.87 -6.76
CA ARG A 31 -4.55 -8.23 -8.14
C ARG A 31 -3.30 -8.56 -8.97
N TYR A 32 -2.23 -7.78 -8.84
CA TYR A 32 -0.97 -8.08 -9.51
C TYR A 32 -0.41 -9.45 -9.11
N LEU A 33 -0.40 -9.77 -7.81
CA LEU A 33 0.04 -11.08 -7.34
C LEU A 33 -0.86 -12.23 -7.83
N GLU A 34 -2.18 -12.01 -7.90
CA GLU A 34 -3.13 -12.99 -8.46
C GLU A 34 -2.83 -13.24 -9.93
N THR A 35 -2.74 -12.18 -10.73
CA THR A 35 -2.38 -12.27 -12.16
C THR A 35 -1.00 -12.90 -12.35
N TRP A 36 -0.02 -12.58 -11.48
CA TRP A 36 1.29 -13.21 -11.55
C TRP A 36 1.22 -14.72 -11.29
N LYS A 37 0.51 -15.11 -10.22
CA LYS A 37 0.28 -16.50 -9.85
C LYS A 37 -0.43 -17.30 -10.94
N ASP A 38 -1.44 -16.72 -11.57
CA ASP A 38 -2.34 -17.44 -12.48
C ASP A 38 -1.89 -17.40 -13.94
N GLU A 39 -1.24 -16.32 -14.36
CA GLU A 39 -1.04 -16.04 -15.79
C GLU A 39 0.42 -15.71 -16.15
N MET A 40 1.16 -15.01 -15.27
CA MET A 40 2.45 -14.41 -15.68
C MET A 40 3.69 -15.16 -15.22
N PHE A 41 3.60 -16.12 -14.30
CA PHE A 41 4.80 -16.76 -13.73
C PHE A 41 5.65 -17.52 -14.76
N THR A 42 5.09 -17.92 -15.89
CA THR A 42 5.81 -18.53 -17.01
C THR A 42 6.29 -17.54 -18.07
N ASP A 43 5.85 -16.28 -18.03
CA ASP A 43 6.24 -15.26 -18.99
C ASP A 43 7.74 -14.95 -18.91
N PHE A 44 8.38 -14.82 -20.07
CA PHE A 44 9.83 -14.62 -20.15
C PHE A 44 10.26 -13.29 -19.52
N ASN A 45 9.53 -12.20 -19.79
CA ASN A 45 9.88 -10.88 -19.29
C ASN A 45 9.62 -10.77 -17.79
N GLU A 46 8.52 -11.32 -17.29
CA GLU A 46 8.20 -11.31 -15.86
C GLU A 46 9.18 -12.17 -15.06
N ARG A 47 9.61 -13.32 -15.59
CA ARG A 47 10.70 -14.11 -14.98
C ARG A 47 12.04 -13.37 -14.97
N ALA A 48 12.36 -12.62 -16.03
CA ALA A 48 13.58 -11.82 -16.08
C ALA A 48 13.57 -10.69 -15.01
N LYS A 49 12.45 -9.96 -14.88
CA LYS A 49 12.26 -8.94 -13.83
C LYS A 49 12.38 -9.54 -12.41
N LEU A 50 11.82 -10.72 -12.21
CA LEU A 50 11.89 -11.39 -10.91
C LEU A 50 13.32 -11.86 -10.60
N ARG A 51 14.08 -12.33 -11.59
CA ARG A 51 15.49 -12.69 -11.42
C ARG A 51 16.37 -11.46 -11.12
N SER A 52 16.15 -10.33 -11.80
CA SER A 52 16.93 -9.10 -11.55
C SER A 52 16.70 -8.49 -10.16
N SER A 53 15.54 -8.78 -9.56
CA SER A 53 15.20 -8.41 -8.18
C SER A 53 15.55 -9.48 -7.13
N ARG A 54 16.10 -10.63 -7.57
CA ARG A 54 16.33 -11.83 -6.74
C ARG A 54 15.07 -12.33 -6.02
N GLY A 55 13.91 -12.15 -6.65
CA GLY A 55 12.61 -12.57 -6.13
C GLY A 55 11.74 -11.41 -5.68
N PHE A 56 10.61 -11.78 -5.06
CA PHE A 56 9.77 -10.81 -4.39
C PHE A 56 10.37 -10.45 -3.02
N CYS A 57 10.00 -9.30 -2.46
CA CYS A 57 10.37 -9.00 -1.08
C CYS A 57 9.73 -10.00 -0.10
N ASN A 58 10.20 -10.01 1.15
CA ASN A 58 9.68 -10.91 2.20
C ASN A 58 8.14 -10.87 2.25
N THR A 59 7.56 -9.67 2.33
CA THR A 59 6.11 -9.46 2.39
C THR A 59 5.37 -10.11 1.23
N HIS A 60 5.74 -9.77 -0.01
CA HIS A 60 5.02 -10.24 -1.21
C HIS A 60 5.26 -11.73 -1.49
N THR A 61 6.40 -12.26 -1.07
CA THR A 61 6.66 -13.71 -1.09
C THR A 61 5.65 -14.45 -0.20
N TRP A 62 5.49 -14.02 1.05
CA TRP A 62 4.59 -14.68 1.99
C TRP A 62 3.11 -14.48 1.65
N GLN A 63 2.75 -13.35 1.03
CA GLN A 63 1.41 -13.19 0.44
C GLN A 63 1.15 -14.26 -0.64
N LEU A 64 2.08 -14.48 -1.58
CA LEU A 64 1.93 -15.53 -2.60
C LEU A 64 1.85 -16.94 -1.99
N VAL A 65 2.63 -17.22 -0.93
CA VAL A 65 2.53 -18.49 -0.18
C VAL A 65 1.12 -18.66 0.40
N GLN A 66 0.59 -17.63 1.07
CA GLN A 66 -0.75 -17.65 1.64
C GLN A 66 -1.84 -17.79 0.56
N MET A 67 -1.60 -17.28 -0.64
CA MET A 67 -2.47 -17.44 -1.82
C MET A 67 -2.36 -18.81 -2.49
N GLY A 68 -1.54 -19.72 -1.96
CA GLY A 68 -1.37 -21.07 -2.51
C GLY A 68 -0.60 -21.12 -3.82
N ALA A 69 0.28 -20.14 -4.10
CA ALA A 69 1.10 -20.06 -5.32
C ALA A 69 2.26 -21.09 -5.35
N SER A 70 1.98 -22.34 -4.96
CA SER A 70 2.97 -23.41 -4.77
C SER A 70 3.82 -23.67 -6.01
N LEU A 71 3.20 -23.97 -7.15
CA LEU A 71 3.92 -24.23 -8.42
C LEU A 71 4.60 -22.96 -8.98
N PRO A 72 3.93 -21.79 -9.08
CA PRO A 72 4.57 -20.55 -9.52
C PRO A 72 5.83 -20.20 -8.72
N LEU A 73 5.76 -20.26 -7.39
CA LEU A 73 6.92 -19.99 -6.53
C LEU A 73 8.00 -21.05 -6.69
N ALA A 74 7.64 -22.34 -6.72
CA ALA A 74 8.62 -23.42 -6.89
C ALA A 74 9.43 -23.27 -8.18
N GLN A 75 8.78 -22.94 -9.30
CA GLN A 75 9.46 -22.73 -10.57
C GLN A 75 10.35 -21.49 -10.54
N ALA A 76 9.78 -20.33 -10.17
CA ALA A 76 10.50 -19.07 -10.15
C ALA A 76 11.71 -19.10 -9.19
N TYR A 77 11.56 -19.69 -8.01
CA TYR A 77 12.59 -19.63 -6.98
C TYR A 77 13.63 -20.74 -7.16
N ARG A 78 13.28 -21.86 -7.82
CA ARG A 78 14.29 -22.84 -8.25
C ARG A 78 15.31 -22.19 -9.17
N ASP A 79 14.88 -21.35 -10.10
CA ASP A 79 15.78 -20.63 -11.01
C ASP A 79 16.73 -19.70 -10.26
N ILE A 80 16.20 -18.91 -9.32
CA ILE A 80 16.99 -17.99 -8.50
C ILE A 80 17.98 -18.75 -7.61
N ILE A 81 17.51 -19.82 -6.93
CA ILE A 81 18.36 -20.63 -6.06
C ILE A 81 19.46 -21.32 -6.86
N THR A 82 19.16 -21.80 -8.07
CA THR A 82 20.17 -22.42 -8.95
C THR A 82 21.25 -21.41 -9.32
N ASP A 83 20.87 -20.18 -9.69
CA ASP A 83 21.81 -19.10 -9.98
C ASP A 83 22.69 -18.74 -8.77
N GLU A 84 22.13 -18.75 -7.56
CA GLU A 84 22.88 -18.48 -6.34
C GLU A 84 23.83 -19.65 -6.02
N ILE A 85 23.38 -20.91 -6.09
CA ILE A 85 24.25 -22.10 -5.91
C ILE A 85 25.47 -22.03 -6.82
N GLU A 86 25.26 -21.77 -8.12
CA GLU A 86 26.38 -21.64 -9.06
C GLU A 86 27.35 -20.51 -8.71
N GLN A 87 26.85 -19.41 -8.15
CA GLN A 87 27.68 -18.30 -7.67
C GLN A 87 28.51 -18.73 -6.45
N LEU A 88 27.89 -19.42 -5.50
CA LEU A 88 28.56 -19.88 -4.29
C LEU A 88 29.68 -20.88 -4.60
N GLU A 89 29.44 -21.80 -5.54
CA GLU A 89 30.42 -22.79 -5.98
C GLU A 89 31.62 -22.13 -6.68
N LYS A 90 31.38 -21.13 -7.54
CA LYS A 90 32.42 -20.40 -8.27
C LYS A 90 33.29 -19.53 -7.35
N ASP A 91 32.76 -19.09 -6.20
CA ASP A 91 33.45 -18.17 -5.29
C ASP A 91 34.51 -18.82 -4.39
N GLY A 92 34.60 -20.16 -4.35
CA GLY A 92 35.75 -20.93 -3.83
C GLY A 92 36.25 -20.55 -2.42
N GLY A 93 35.42 -19.91 -1.60
CA GLY A 93 35.75 -19.42 -0.25
C GLY A 93 36.76 -18.25 -0.17
N ARG A 94 37.21 -17.67 -1.29
CA ARG A 94 38.33 -16.70 -1.32
C ARG A 94 37.91 -15.23 -1.16
N ARG A 95 36.61 -14.91 -1.20
CA ARG A 95 36.10 -13.52 -1.15
C ARG A 95 34.91 -13.38 -0.20
N ARG A 96 35.17 -13.38 1.11
CA ARG A 96 34.16 -13.16 2.17
C ARG A 96 33.35 -11.85 2.08
N GLN A 97 33.78 -10.89 1.25
CA GLN A 97 33.24 -9.52 1.21
C GLN A 97 32.49 -9.19 -0.10
N ARG A 98 32.46 -10.10 -1.09
CA ARG A 98 31.84 -9.82 -2.41
C ARG A 98 30.49 -10.48 -2.64
N TRP A 99 30.03 -11.29 -1.67
CA TRP A 99 28.77 -12.04 -1.71
C TRP A 99 27.52 -11.15 -1.69
N PHE A 100 27.64 -9.95 -1.12
CA PHE A 100 26.57 -8.95 -1.10
C PHE A 100 26.63 -7.97 -2.27
N HIS A 101 27.60 -8.12 -3.17
CA HIS A 101 27.67 -7.28 -4.35
C HIS A 101 27.09 -8.03 -5.56
N PRO A 102 26.01 -7.51 -6.18
CA PRO A 102 25.48 -8.05 -7.43
C PRO A 102 26.60 -8.15 -8.46
N LYS A 103 26.54 -9.18 -9.31
CA LYS A 103 27.45 -9.34 -10.46
C LYS A 103 27.46 -8.00 -11.20
N ASN A 104 28.58 -7.27 -11.11
CA ASN A 104 28.86 -5.98 -11.75
C ASN A 104 28.45 -4.69 -11.00
N GLY A 105 28.06 -4.73 -9.73
CA GLY A 105 27.74 -3.50 -8.98
C GLY A 105 26.44 -2.81 -9.41
N GLU A 106 25.57 -3.52 -10.14
CA GLU A 106 24.22 -3.07 -10.46
C GLU A 106 23.31 -3.17 -9.23
N GLU A 107 22.76 -2.06 -8.74
CA GLU A 107 21.76 -2.08 -7.67
C GLU A 107 20.65 -3.09 -7.97
N LEU A 108 20.29 -3.90 -6.97
CA LEU A 108 19.20 -4.86 -7.11
C LEU A 108 17.93 -4.12 -7.54
N SER A 109 17.25 -4.65 -8.57
CA SER A 109 15.96 -4.11 -8.96
C SER A 109 14.98 -4.23 -7.79
N PRO A 110 14.06 -3.28 -7.60
CA PRO A 110 13.03 -3.40 -6.57
C PRO A 110 12.14 -4.62 -6.85
N CYS A 111 11.54 -5.14 -5.78
CA CYS A 111 10.51 -6.16 -5.89
C CYS A 111 9.43 -5.73 -6.89
N PRO A 112 9.07 -6.55 -7.90
CA PRO A 112 8.10 -6.16 -8.92
C PRO A 112 6.73 -5.79 -8.35
N ALA A 113 6.27 -6.49 -7.31
CA ALA A 113 5.02 -6.16 -6.62
C ALA A 113 5.10 -4.82 -5.85
N CYS A 114 6.24 -4.52 -5.21
CA CYS A 114 6.47 -3.20 -4.60
C CYS A 114 6.46 -2.09 -5.66
N GLN A 115 7.08 -2.33 -6.82
CA GLN A 115 7.08 -1.38 -7.93
C GLN A 115 5.64 -1.10 -8.40
N GLN A 116 4.85 -2.13 -8.68
CA GLN A 116 3.44 -1.97 -9.07
C GLN A 116 2.62 -1.23 -8.01
N SER A 117 2.85 -1.51 -6.72
CA SER A 117 2.20 -0.82 -5.60
C SER A 117 2.56 0.67 -5.57
N ASN A 118 3.83 1.01 -5.74
CA ASN A 118 4.32 2.39 -5.74
C ASN A 118 3.83 3.21 -6.94
N GLU A 119 3.79 2.58 -8.13
CA GLU A 119 3.21 3.18 -9.33
C GLU A 119 1.71 3.45 -9.15
N ALA A 120 0.97 2.49 -8.60
CA ALA A 120 -0.44 2.65 -8.29
C ALA A 120 -0.68 3.76 -7.26
N LEU A 121 0.12 3.80 -6.19
CA LEU A 121 0.05 4.83 -5.16
C LEU A 121 0.25 6.22 -5.75
N THR A 122 1.31 6.39 -6.54
CA THR A 122 1.65 7.65 -7.20
C THR A 122 0.49 8.13 -8.08
N ARG A 123 -0.06 7.23 -8.91
CA ARG A 123 -1.23 7.53 -9.75
C ARG A 123 -2.43 7.97 -8.91
N PHE A 124 -2.80 7.21 -7.88
CA PHE A 124 -3.98 7.54 -7.07
C PHE A 124 -3.79 8.82 -6.25
N VAL A 125 -2.57 9.15 -5.82
CA VAL A 125 -2.27 10.45 -5.19
C VAL A 125 -2.55 11.58 -6.17
N PHE A 126 -2.09 11.47 -7.42
CA PHE A 126 -2.35 12.50 -8.43
C PHE A 126 -3.85 12.61 -8.77
N SER A 127 -4.55 11.50 -8.95
CA SER A 127 -5.99 11.50 -9.21
C SER A 127 -6.78 12.06 -8.02
N LEU A 128 -6.39 11.74 -6.78
CA LEU A 128 -6.97 12.35 -5.58
C LEU A 128 -6.82 13.87 -5.58
N ARG A 129 -5.61 14.38 -5.86
CA ARG A 129 -5.33 15.82 -5.95
C ARG A 129 -6.17 16.48 -7.06
N GLN A 130 -6.35 15.81 -8.19
CA GLN A 130 -7.14 16.29 -9.31
C GLN A 130 -8.63 16.40 -8.97
N PHE A 131 -9.19 15.42 -8.27
CA PHE A 131 -10.64 15.37 -7.99
C PHE A 131 -11.07 16.07 -6.71
N LEU A 132 -10.14 16.38 -5.80
CA LEU A 132 -10.47 17.04 -4.54
C LEU A 132 -11.22 18.38 -4.66
N PRO A 133 -10.95 19.23 -5.68
CA PRO A 133 -11.72 20.46 -5.91
C PRO A 133 -13.17 20.24 -6.37
N ASP A 134 -13.53 19.04 -6.84
CA ASP A 134 -14.92 18.71 -7.17
C ASP A 134 -15.76 18.59 -5.89
N SER A 135 -16.88 19.31 -5.82
CA SER A 135 -17.70 19.39 -4.61
C SER A 135 -18.37 18.07 -4.24
N SER A 136 -18.73 17.25 -5.24
CA SER A 136 -19.35 15.95 -5.01
C SER A 136 -18.32 14.97 -4.42
N PHE A 137 -17.12 14.94 -4.99
CA PHE A 137 -16.01 14.14 -4.50
C PHE A 137 -15.54 14.61 -3.11
N TYR A 138 -15.41 15.92 -2.90
CA TYR A 138 -15.02 16.47 -1.60
C TYR A 138 -15.98 16.05 -0.49
N THR A 139 -17.29 16.05 -0.76
CA THR A 139 -18.32 15.62 0.19
C THR A 139 -18.16 14.14 0.54
N LEU A 140 -17.90 13.29 -0.45
CA LEU A 140 -17.60 11.87 -0.24
C LEU A 140 -16.31 11.66 0.57
N PHE A 141 -15.25 12.41 0.25
CA PHE A 141 -13.99 12.31 0.97
C PHE A 141 -14.16 12.73 2.44
N LEU A 142 -14.88 13.82 2.72
CA LEU A 142 -15.11 14.32 4.07
C LEU A 142 -15.90 13.34 4.97
N SER A 143 -16.82 12.57 4.38
CA SER A 143 -17.60 11.55 5.08
C SER A 143 -16.84 10.23 5.30
N SER A 144 -15.71 10.04 4.61
CA SER A 144 -14.86 8.86 4.71
C SER A 144 -14.00 8.81 5.99
N HIS A 145 -13.11 7.82 6.06
CA HIS A 145 -12.03 7.73 7.07
C HIS A 145 -10.73 8.45 6.63
N GLY A 146 -10.71 9.05 5.44
CA GLY A 146 -9.61 9.85 4.93
C GLY A 146 -8.37 9.02 4.60
N LEU A 147 -7.21 9.62 4.87
CA LEU A 147 -5.90 9.02 4.64
C LEU A 147 -5.22 8.68 5.98
N CYS A 148 -4.45 7.59 6.02
CA CYS A 148 -3.52 7.36 7.13
C CYS A 148 -2.45 8.45 7.16
N LEU A 149 -1.77 8.64 8.28
CA LEU A 149 -0.79 9.71 8.47
C LEU A 149 0.31 9.67 7.40
N GLN A 150 0.79 8.47 7.06
CA GLN A 150 1.78 8.27 6.01
C GLN A 150 1.27 8.73 4.64
N HIS A 151 0.08 8.27 4.22
CA HIS A 151 -0.49 8.64 2.93
C HIS A 151 -0.96 10.09 2.87
N PHE A 152 -1.38 10.68 3.99
CA PHE A 152 -1.67 12.10 4.09
C PHE A 152 -0.39 12.93 3.90
N HIS A 153 0.69 12.56 4.58
CA HIS A 153 1.99 13.22 4.42
C HIS A 153 2.48 13.10 2.98
N LEU A 154 2.51 11.89 2.41
CA LEU A 154 2.88 11.66 1.02
C LEU A 154 2.01 12.49 0.05
N SER A 155 0.70 12.51 0.24
CA SER A 155 -0.21 13.29 -0.59
C SER A 155 0.02 14.80 -0.47
N CYS A 156 0.59 15.29 0.63
CA CYS A 156 1.00 16.68 0.77
C CYS A 156 2.38 16.97 0.14
N THR A 157 3.32 16.01 0.17
CA THR A 157 4.74 16.27 -0.15
C THR A 157 5.21 15.73 -1.50
N LEU A 158 4.45 14.82 -2.13
CA LEU A 158 4.81 14.28 -3.45
C LEU A 158 4.89 15.43 -4.48
N LYS A 159 5.93 15.44 -5.32
CA LYS A 159 6.22 16.57 -6.23
C LYS A 159 4.97 17.01 -7.02
N PRO A 160 4.65 18.32 -7.06
CA PRO A 160 3.53 18.86 -7.84
C PRO A 160 3.70 18.64 -9.35
N LEU A 161 2.58 18.53 -10.08
CA LEU A 161 2.53 18.49 -11.55
C LEU A 161 2.54 19.88 -12.22
N ALA A 162 2.79 20.95 -11.46
CA ALA A 162 2.66 22.38 -11.80
C ALA A 162 1.22 22.96 -11.72
N ALA A 163 1.16 24.29 -11.50
CA ALA A 163 0.01 25.19 -11.23
C ALA A 163 -0.35 25.43 -9.74
N SER A 164 -1.19 26.46 -9.52
CA SER A 164 -1.72 26.84 -8.20
C SER A 164 -2.56 25.71 -7.61
N GLU A 165 -2.15 25.22 -6.44
CA GLU A 165 -2.77 24.05 -5.81
C GLU A 165 -4.02 24.44 -5.00
N THR A 166 -5.20 24.37 -5.64
CA THR A 166 -6.49 24.53 -4.95
C THR A 166 -6.85 23.33 -4.08
N TRP A 167 -6.22 22.17 -4.31
CA TRP A 167 -6.49 20.92 -3.60
C TRP A 167 -5.88 20.86 -2.20
N LEU A 168 -4.71 21.47 -1.94
CA LEU A 168 -4.00 21.29 -0.68
C LEU A 168 -4.76 21.83 0.54
N PRO A 169 -5.35 23.04 0.49
CA PRO A 169 -6.21 23.53 1.58
C PRO A 169 -7.41 22.62 1.83
N LEU A 170 -8.04 22.11 0.76
CA LEU A 170 -9.18 21.19 0.84
C LEU A 170 -8.80 19.87 1.52
N LEU A 171 -7.67 19.26 1.12
CA LEU A 171 -7.19 18.01 1.73
C LEU A 171 -6.93 18.19 3.22
N ARG A 172 -6.24 19.27 3.59
CA ARG A 172 -5.92 19.58 4.98
C ARG A 172 -7.17 19.81 5.81
N GLN A 173 -8.13 20.57 5.28
CA GLN A 173 -9.40 20.84 5.97
C GLN A 173 -10.20 19.55 6.18
N ALA A 174 -10.36 18.73 5.14
CA ALA A 174 -11.10 17.49 5.25
C ALA A 174 -10.42 16.49 6.19
N GLN A 175 -9.10 16.30 6.07
CA GLN A 175 -8.35 15.40 6.94
C GLN A 175 -8.40 15.86 8.41
N LEU A 176 -8.31 17.17 8.67
CA LEU A 176 -8.45 17.72 10.03
C LEU A 176 -9.82 17.38 10.62
N ALA A 177 -10.91 17.62 9.87
CA ALA A 177 -12.26 17.33 10.33
C ALA A 177 -12.47 15.82 10.61
N ILE A 178 -11.92 14.95 9.76
CA ILE A 178 -11.95 13.49 9.94
C ILE A 178 -11.20 13.09 11.21
N MET A 179 -10.00 13.63 11.43
CA MET A 179 -9.19 13.33 12.61
C MET A 179 -9.82 13.84 13.91
N GLN A 180 -10.40 15.04 13.90
CA GLN A 180 -11.12 15.59 15.06
C GLN A 180 -12.34 14.75 15.41
N ARG A 181 -13.09 14.28 14.40
CA ARG A 181 -14.21 13.36 14.61
C ARG A 181 -13.75 12.04 15.23
N LEU A 182 -12.62 11.50 14.78
CA LEU A 182 -12.06 10.26 15.33
C LEU A 182 -11.51 10.45 16.75
N GLU A 183 -10.83 11.56 17.01
CA GLU A 183 -10.31 11.90 18.34
C GLU A 183 -11.43 12.00 19.37
N ALA A 184 -12.53 12.69 19.05
CA ALA A 184 -13.70 12.76 19.93
C ALA A 184 -14.27 11.37 20.24
N GLN A 185 -14.30 10.46 19.25
CA GLN A 185 -14.75 9.09 19.43
C GLN A 185 -13.77 8.23 20.25
N LEU A 186 -12.46 8.50 20.16
CA LEU A 186 -11.45 7.84 21.01
C LEU A 186 -11.57 8.33 22.45
N SER A 187 -11.72 9.64 22.65
CA SER A 187 -11.93 10.26 23.95
C SER A 187 -13.19 9.72 24.64
N GLU A 188 -14.28 9.52 23.89
CA GLU A 188 -15.49 8.89 24.42
C GLU A 188 -15.30 7.40 24.75
N LEU A 189 -14.57 6.65 23.93
CA LEU A 189 -14.23 5.26 24.21
C LEU A 189 -13.43 5.15 25.52
N ILE A 190 -12.42 6.00 25.69
CA ILE A 190 -11.57 6.05 26.89
C ILE A 190 -12.41 6.42 28.12
N ARG A 191 -13.30 7.42 28.01
CA ARG A 191 -14.20 7.82 29.09
C ARG A 191 -15.09 6.67 29.55
N LYS A 192 -15.71 5.95 28.61
CA LYS A 192 -16.62 4.82 28.90
C LYS A 192 -15.93 3.55 29.39
N HIS A 193 -14.61 3.47 29.31
CA HIS A 193 -13.87 2.36 29.90
C HIS A 193 -13.93 2.36 31.44
N ASP A 194 -14.19 3.52 32.05
CA ASP A 194 -14.42 3.63 33.49
C ASP A 194 -15.71 2.90 33.89
N TYR A 195 -15.61 2.03 34.91
CA TYR A 195 -16.70 1.19 35.39
C TYR A 195 -17.96 1.97 35.79
N ARG A 196 -17.82 3.27 36.11
CA ARG A 196 -18.91 4.17 36.47
C ARG A 196 -19.87 4.45 35.31
N TYR A 197 -19.47 4.21 34.07
CA TYR A 197 -20.28 4.45 32.86
C TYR A 197 -20.72 3.15 32.17
N LYS A 198 -20.64 2.01 32.87
CA LYS A 198 -20.95 0.67 32.31
C LYS A 198 -22.37 0.54 31.74
N ASP A 199 -23.31 1.33 32.24
CA ASP A 199 -24.73 1.28 31.87
C ASP A 199 -25.08 2.24 30.72
N GLU A 200 -24.12 3.04 30.24
CA GLU A 200 -24.31 3.90 29.08
C GLU A 200 -24.38 3.10 27.77
N LYS A 201 -25.18 3.59 26.81
CA LYS A 201 -25.29 2.97 25.49
C LYS A 201 -23.97 3.06 24.74
N ARG A 202 -23.57 1.93 24.15
CA ARG A 202 -22.44 1.82 23.23
C ARG A 202 -22.80 2.37 21.85
N GLY A 203 -21.89 3.08 21.22
CA GLY A 203 -22.03 3.65 19.88
C GLY A 203 -20.79 3.43 19.00
N ALA A 204 -20.58 4.34 18.05
CA ALA A 204 -19.49 4.30 17.08
C ALA A 204 -18.08 4.38 17.72
N GLU A 205 -17.99 4.85 18.96
CA GLU A 205 -16.75 4.88 19.75
C GLU A 205 -16.16 3.48 19.96
N MET A 206 -16.98 2.42 19.98
CA MET A 206 -16.49 1.07 20.31
C MET A 206 -15.50 0.50 19.28
N THR A 207 -15.53 0.99 18.04
CA THR A 207 -14.62 0.59 16.96
C THR A 207 -13.65 1.72 16.58
N SER A 208 -13.61 2.83 17.33
CA SER A 208 -12.72 3.96 17.04
C SER A 208 -11.25 3.58 17.13
N TRP A 209 -10.88 2.68 18.04
CA TRP A 209 -9.50 2.20 18.20
C TRP A 209 -8.96 1.47 16.96
N GLN A 210 -9.80 0.71 16.23
CA GLN A 210 -9.40 0.05 14.99
C GLN A 210 -9.13 1.08 13.88
N ARG A 211 -10.01 2.07 13.76
CA ARG A 211 -9.83 3.17 12.81
C ARG A 211 -8.61 4.03 13.15
N ALA A 212 -8.31 4.21 14.43
CA ALA A 212 -7.10 4.87 14.88
C ALA A 212 -5.83 4.07 14.55
N ALA A 213 -5.86 2.75 14.71
CA ALA A 213 -4.76 1.88 14.30
C ALA A 213 -4.47 2.03 12.80
N GLY A 214 -5.51 1.97 11.95
CA GLY A 214 -5.40 2.19 10.50
C GLY A 214 -4.93 3.60 10.14
N LEU A 215 -5.42 4.63 10.84
CA LEU A 215 -5.00 6.02 10.63
C LEU A 215 -3.50 6.21 10.95
N VAL A 216 -3.01 5.66 12.06
CA VAL A 216 -1.64 5.88 12.54
C VAL A 216 -0.63 4.97 11.83
N SER A 217 -0.97 3.69 11.65
CA SER A 217 -0.03 2.66 11.19
C SER A 217 -0.22 2.27 9.72
N GLY A 218 -1.28 2.74 9.07
CA GLY A 218 -1.74 2.21 7.79
C GLY A 218 -2.61 0.96 7.97
N GLU A 219 -3.25 0.54 6.88
CA GLU A 219 -4.12 -0.65 6.88
C GLU A 219 -3.30 -1.95 6.78
N GLU A 220 -3.88 -3.04 7.26
CA GLU A 220 -3.29 -4.37 7.12
C GLU A 220 -3.05 -4.70 5.63
N GLY A 221 -1.83 -5.15 5.31
CA GLY A 221 -1.43 -5.46 3.93
C GLY A 221 -0.97 -4.27 3.09
N SER A 222 -0.94 -3.03 3.62
CA SER A 222 -0.44 -1.84 2.90
C SER A 222 1.08 -1.66 2.99
N ILE A 223 1.86 -2.72 3.24
CA ILE A 223 3.28 -2.60 3.56
C ILE A 223 4.06 -2.11 2.32
N THR A 224 4.74 -0.99 2.54
CA THR A 224 5.74 -0.32 1.68
C THR A 224 6.91 -1.20 1.30
#